data_AF-A0A0V0YNK0-F1
#
_entry.id   AF-A0A0V0YNK0-F1
#
_cell.length_a   1.000
_cell.length_b   1.000
_cell.length_c   1.000
_cell.angle_alpha   90.00
_cell.angle_beta   90.00
_cell.angle_gamma   90.00
#
_symmetry.space_group_name_H-M   'P 1'
#
loop_
_entity.id
_entity.type
_entity.pdbx_description
1 polymer ?
#
loop_
_entity_poly.entity_id
_entity_poly.type
_entity_poly.pdbx_seq_one_letter_code
_entity_poly.pdbx_strand_id
1 'polypeptide(L)'
;MQSADKSACCLDIANIQLDKQVADSAEHHQDVPFFDMDDDRYVAMHTLSSEIYSTHIIENVELKILRLAERKMGVASYIFAARHHDQRAVHSIALVMNENRLGWFFKIQSLFQLFFNDFVVKLKASILMESREELLSRMTSEFIQILRVVSELERYSLEAVPFNISDTHFAEVKVQENKFLCRCITTHLRCQGYTIVVGKSTKLINKMIKTLAFVTYRDRWCMSKVLPTDVDDESETESVSSRQFYSPYLVLQGCCKLNMSTILSQAYYCNWPFCVIDVDAKTVCSSLPWEKHQEIRQQVRRRDLQKIFLPDSPVASIKINFKEHDAEDNLVSPFLKQLDYLPYESAVRTGFTLQFLRSLALRALAMDIYAESESNAGKERSSICIKTLRKALDLTVTGDYLTVLAIADQMRPTFAEFLLKQEK
;
A
#
# COMPACT_ATOMS: atom_id res chain seq x y z
N MET A 1 57.01 -14.69 -32.63
CA MET A 1 57.16 -13.28 -32.22
C MET A 1 55.73 -12.75 -32.04
N GLN A 2 55.16 -12.92 -30.84
CA GLN A 2 54.85 -11.86 -29.85
C GLN A 2 53.87 -10.80 -30.39
N SER A 3 52.74 -10.45 -29.79
CA SER A 3 51.93 -10.92 -28.63
C SER A 3 50.54 -10.27 -28.82
N ALA A 4 49.46 -11.04 -28.90
CA ALA A 4 48.43 -11.19 -27.86
C ALA A 4 47.81 -9.87 -27.33
N ASP A 5 46.53 -9.64 -27.67
CA ASP A 5 45.51 -9.40 -26.64
C ASP A 5 44.10 -9.81 -27.12
N LYS A 6 43.55 -10.82 -26.44
CA LYS A 6 42.17 -11.32 -26.51
C LYS A 6 41.76 -11.60 -25.07
N SER A 7 40.73 -10.93 -24.57
CA SER A 7 39.90 -11.39 -23.44
C SER A 7 38.58 -10.62 -23.50
N ALA A 8 37.45 -11.22 -23.91
CA ALA A 8 36.61 -12.12 -23.11
C ALA A 8 36.27 -11.50 -21.74
N CYS A 9 35.09 -10.87 -21.66
CA CYS A 9 34.50 -10.39 -20.42
C CYS A 9 33.50 -11.45 -19.94
N CYS A 10 33.99 -12.38 -19.11
CA CYS A 10 33.16 -13.20 -18.23
C CYS A 10 33.02 -12.44 -16.91
N LEU A 11 31.80 -12.11 -16.52
CA LEU A 11 31.50 -11.59 -15.17
C LEU A 11 31.26 -12.79 -14.26
N ASP A 12 32.31 -13.18 -13.54
CA ASP A 12 32.22 -14.12 -12.43
C ASP A 12 31.55 -13.47 -11.22
N ILE A 13 30.45 -14.09 -10.81
CA ILE A 13 29.73 -13.84 -9.56
C ILE A 13 30.40 -14.71 -8.49
N ALA A 14 31.26 -14.13 -7.64
CA ALA A 14 31.47 -14.57 -6.25
C ALA A 14 32.51 -13.69 -5.53
N ASN A 15 32.32 -13.59 -4.20
CA ASN A 15 33.23 -13.07 -3.17
C ASN A 15 33.11 -11.57 -2.84
N ILE A 16 32.08 -11.25 -2.02
CA ILE A 16 32.26 -10.29 -0.94
C ILE A 16 32.11 -11.07 0.37
N GLN A 17 33.25 -11.39 0.98
CA GLN A 17 33.33 -11.90 2.34
C GLN A 17 32.79 -10.83 3.29
N LEU A 18 31.87 -11.28 4.16
CA LEU A 18 31.54 -10.62 5.41
C LEU A 18 32.83 -10.45 6.22
N ASP A 19 33.19 -9.20 6.53
CA ASP A 19 33.97 -8.91 7.72
C ASP A 19 33.12 -8.17 8.75
N LYS A 20 33.34 -8.64 9.98
CA LYS A 20 32.55 -8.48 11.19
C LYS A 20 32.84 -7.15 11.89
N GLN A 21 31.81 -6.75 12.66
CA GLN A 21 31.88 -6.06 13.95
C GLN A 21 32.51 -4.66 13.95
N VAL A 22 31.64 -3.65 13.90
CA VAL A 22 31.84 -2.41 14.67
C VAL A 22 30.76 -2.40 15.75
N ALA A 23 31.22 -2.23 16.99
CA ALA A 23 30.41 -2.31 18.20
C ALA A 23 29.37 -1.18 18.28
N ASP A 24 28.18 -1.54 18.79
CA ASP A 24 27.18 -0.62 19.30
C ASP A 24 27.81 0.31 20.35
N SER A 25 27.95 1.59 20.00
CA SER A 25 28.00 2.67 20.97
C SER A 25 26.76 3.52 20.78
N ALA A 26 25.91 3.49 21.80
CA ALA A 26 24.70 4.27 21.93
C ALA A 26 24.99 5.78 21.84
N GLU A 27 24.71 6.37 20.69
CA GLU A 27 24.45 7.81 20.54
C GLU A 27 23.00 7.98 20.09
N HIS A 28 22.08 7.91 21.04
CA HIS A 28 20.73 8.45 20.90
C HIS A 28 20.70 9.84 21.54
N HIS A 29 21.22 10.83 20.81
CA HIS A 29 20.99 12.24 21.13
C HIS A 29 20.50 13.00 19.89
N GLN A 30 19.18 13.24 19.88
CA GLN A 30 18.49 14.42 19.34
C GLN A 30 19.09 15.10 18.09
N ASP A 31 18.94 14.50 16.91
CA ASP A 31 18.96 15.22 15.63
C ASP A 31 17.51 15.58 15.24
N VAL A 32 16.86 16.45 16.03
CA VAL A 32 15.65 17.13 15.55
C VAL A 32 16.15 18.38 14.82
N PRO A 33 16.07 18.46 13.48
CA PRO A 33 16.39 19.70 12.80
C PRO A 33 15.43 20.78 13.30
N PHE A 34 15.98 21.78 13.99
CA PHE A 34 15.22 22.97 14.34
C PHE A 34 15.10 23.81 13.07
N PHE A 35 13.96 23.70 12.40
CA PHE A 35 13.64 24.52 11.24
C PHE A 35 13.28 25.93 11.72
N ASP A 36 13.98 26.94 11.22
CA ASP A 36 13.64 28.34 11.49
C ASP A 36 12.72 28.92 10.39
N MET A 37 12.23 30.14 10.60
CA MET A 37 11.38 30.84 9.61
C MET A 37 12.11 31.12 8.29
N ASP A 38 13.44 31.17 8.29
CA ASP A 38 14.24 31.35 7.08
C ASP A 38 14.27 30.04 6.27
N ASP A 39 14.26 28.88 6.91
CA ASP A 39 14.09 27.57 6.28
C ASP A 39 12.75 27.45 5.57
N ASP A 40 11.65 27.89 6.19
CA ASP A 40 10.32 27.86 5.55
C ASP A 40 10.30 28.66 4.26
N ARG A 41 10.87 29.87 4.28
CA ARG A 41 10.99 30.73 3.11
C ARG A 41 11.91 30.12 2.06
N TYR A 42 13.02 29.53 2.50
CA TYR A 42 13.99 28.87 1.63
C TYR A 42 13.35 27.68 0.90
N VAL A 43 12.63 26.82 1.60
CA VAL A 43 11.91 25.66 1.05
C VAL A 43 10.80 26.10 0.10
N ALA A 44 10.01 27.10 0.48
CA ALA A 44 8.93 27.63 -0.36
C ALA A 44 9.48 28.18 -1.69
N MET A 45 10.59 28.91 -1.64
CA MET A 45 11.27 29.44 -2.83
C MET A 45 11.73 28.30 -3.75
N HIS A 46 12.43 27.29 -3.24
CA HIS A 46 12.95 26.18 -4.07
C HIS A 46 11.85 25.26 -4.61
N THR A 47 10.73 25.16 -3.90
CA THR A 47 9.60 24.33 -4.31
C THR A 47 8.83 24.95 -5.47
N LEU A 48 8.41 26.21 -5.33
CA LEU A 48 7.46 26.86 -6.24
C LEU A 48 8.09 27.75 -7.31
N SER A 49 9.35 28.19 -7.17
CA SER A 49 9.94 29.13 -8.14
C SER A 49 10.05 28.57 -9.56
N SER A 50 10.22 27.25 -9.71
CA SER A 50 10.19 26.59 -11.03
C SER A 50 8.80 26.63 -11.68
N GLU A 51 7.74 26.76 -10.88
CA GLU A 51 6.36 26.68 -11.37
C GLU A 51 5.85 28.03 -11.88
N ILE A 52 6.51 29.14 -11.54
CA ILE A 52 6.12 30.51 -11.93
C ILE A 52 6.07 30.68 -13.45
N TYR A 53 6.98 30.01 -14.17
CA TYR A 53 7.07 30.06 -15.64
C TYR A 53 6.61 28.77 -16.32
N SER A 54 6.06 27.83 -15.56
CA SER A 54 5.61 26.56 -16.13
C SER A 54 4.39 26.80 -17.01
N THR A 55 4.51 26.49 -18.31
CA THR A 55 3.36 26.43 -19.23
C THR A 55 2.56 25.14 -19.05
N HIS A 56 3.00 24.25 -18.16
CA HIS A 56 2.35 22.97 -17.90
C HIS A 56 1.09 23.16 -17.07
N ILE A 57 -0.02 22.60 -17.54
CA ILE A 57 -1.30 22.60 -16.83
C ILE A 57 -1.27 21.44 -15.83
N ILE A 58 -1.00 21.75 -14.56
CA ILE A 58 -1.07 20.78 -13.47
C ILE A 58 -2.55 20.44 -13.19
N GLU A 59 -3.01 19.30 -13.69
CA GLU A 59 -4.36 18.78 -13.46
C GLU A 59 -4.43 17.92 -12.19
N ASN A 60 -3.47 17.01 -12.06
CA ASN A 60 -3.32 16.07 -10.95
C ASN A 60 -2.27 16.55 -9.95
N VAL A 61 -2.14 15.84 -8.83
CA VAL A 61 -1.09 16.13 -7.85
C VAL A 61 0.24 15.60 -8.38
N GLU A 62 1.24 16.48 -8.44
CA GLU A 62 2.60 16.14 -8.85
C GLU A 62 3.52 16.11 -7.65
N LEU A 63 4.40 15.11 -7.58
CA LEU A 63 5.41 15.00 -6.54
C LEU A 63 6.76 15.49 -7.08
N LYS A 64 7.32 16.51 -6.45
CA LYS A 64 8.67 17.01 -6.69
C LYS A 64 9.53 16.75 -5.46
N ILE A 65 10.64 16.05 -5.64
CA ILE A 65 11.58 15.73 -4.56
C ILE A 65 12.85 16.56 -4.74
N LEU A 66 13.26 17.24 -3.68
CA LEU A 66 14.44 18.09 -3.65
C LEU A 66 15.37 17.61 -2.55
N ARG A 67 16.67 17.55 -2.86
CA ARG A 67 17.74 17.43 -1.86
C ARG A 67 18.44 18.77 -1.76
N LEU A 68 18.28 19.43 -0.61
CA LEU A 68 18.87 20.72 -0.29
C LEU A 68 20.07 20.49 0.63
N ALA A 69 21.18 20.05 0.03
CA ALA A 69 22.39 19.62 0.76
C ALA A 69 22.98 20.75 1.62
N GLU A 70 22.88 22.01 1.18
CA GLU A 70 23.39 23.18 1.91
C GLU A 70 22.82 23.29 3.33
N ARG A 71 21.56 22.88 3.51
CA ARG A 71 20.86 22.87 4.81
C ARG A 71 20.58 21.47 5.33
N LYS A 72 21.16 20.43 4.71
CA LYS A 72 20.94 19.00 5.03
C LYS A 72 19.46 18.59 5.05
N MET A 73 18.66 19.17 4.15
CA MET A 73 17.22 18.92 4.07
C MET A 73 16.84 18.07 2.86
N GLY A 74 15.93 17.13 3.05
CA GLY A 74 15.12 16.53 2.01
C GLY A 74 13.73 17.15 1.99
N VAL A 75 13.22 17.48 0.81
CA VAL A 75 11.87 18.06 0.66
C VAL A 75 11.09 17.25 -0.36
N ALA A 76 9.91 16.77 0.03
CA ALA A 76 8.94 16.15 -0.85
C ALA A 76 7.72 17.05 -0.98
N SER A 77 7.58 17.69 -2.14
CA SER A 77 6.57 18.71 -2.40
C SER A 77 5.47 18.19 -3.32
N TYR A 78 4.25 18.19 -2.81
CA TYR A 78 3.05 17.85 -3.56
C TYR A 78 2.45 19.12 -4.13
N ILE A 79 2.54 19.28 -5.45
CA ILE A 79 2.16 20.49 -6.18
C ILE A 79 0.82 20.24 -6.86
N PHE A 80 -0.08 21.21 -6.77
CA PHE A 80 -1.40 21.15 -7.39
C PHE A 80 -1.93 22.53 -7.71
N ALA A 81 -2.78 22.64 -8.73
CA ALA A 81 -3.46 23.89 -9.04
C ALA A 81 -4.88 23.91 -8.45
N ALA A 82 -5.26 25.03 -7.84
CA ALA A 82 -6.62 25.31 -7.37
C ALA A 82 -7.10 26.67 -7.91
N ARG A 83 -8.41 26.90 -7.88
CA ARG A 83 -9.01 28.18 -8.26
C ARG A 83 -9.49 28.90 -7.01
N HIS A 84 -9.23 30.20 -6.96
CA HIS A 84 -9.72 31.10 -5.93
C HIS A 84 -10.23 32.37 -6.62
N HIS A 85 -11.53 32.67 -6.50
CA HIS A 85 -12.21 33.80 -7.16
C HIS A 85 -11.78 34.01 -8.64
N ASP A 86 -11.97 32.97 -9.46
CA ASP A 86 -11.62 32.89 -10.89
C ASP A 86 -10.13 32.93 -11.28
N GLN A 87 -9.22 33.14 -10.33
CA GLN A 87 -7.79 33.02 -10.59
C GLN A 87 -7.30 31.60 -10.28
N ARG A 88 -6.56 31.01 -11.22
CA ARG A 88 -5.86 29.75 -10.99
C ARG A 88 -4.53 30.05 -10.31
N ALA A 89 -4.33 29.46 -9.14
CA ALA A 89 -3.07 29.52 -8.40
C ALA A 89 -2.47 28.12 -8.28
N VAL A 90 -1.14 28.06 -8.30
CA VAL A 90 -0.38 26.84 -8.00
C VAL A 90 -0.07 26.84 -6.52
N HIS A 91 -0.41 25.75 -5.85
CA HIS A 91 -0.19 25.51 -4.43
C HIS A 91 0.79 24.34 -4.26
N SER A 92 1.48 24.32 -3.12
CA SER A 92 2.29 23.17 -2.74
C SER A 92 2.17 22.88 -1.26
N ILE A 93 2.19 21.59 -0.93
CA ILE A 93 2.37 21.08 0.43
C ILE A 93 3.70 20.35 0.45
N ALA A 94 4.63 20.83 1.26
CA ALA A 94 5.97 20.27 1.39
C ALA A 94 6.09 19.45 2.68
N LEU A 95 6.60 18.22 2.54
CA LEU A 95 7.09 17.41 3.66
C LEU A 95 8.59 17.65 3.77
N VAL A 96 9.00 18.26 4.88
CA VAL A 96 10.40 18.59 5.15
C VAL A 96 10.98 17.55 6.10
N MET A 97 12.16 17.05 5.79
CA MET A 97 12.87 16.04 6.59
C MET A 97 14.37 16.25 6.49
N ASN A 98 15.14 15.58 7.35
CA ASN A 98 16.59 15.49 7.20
C ASN A 98 16.94 14.74 5.90
N GLU A 99 17.97 15.17 5.16
CA GLU A 99 18.35 14.53 3.89
C GLU A 99 18.63 13.03 4.02
N ASN A 100 19.13 12.58 5.17
CA ASN A 100 19.40 11.18 5.45
C ASN A 100 18.13 10.31 5.49
N ARG A 101 16.95 10.94 5.67
CA ARG A 101 15.65 10.26 5.73
C ARG A 101 14.99 10.10 4.35
N LEU A 102 15.60 10.61 3.27
CA LEU A 102 15.05 10.45 1.92
C LEU A 102 14.90 8.97 1.52
N GLY A 103 15.87 8.11 1.88
CA GLY A 103 15.78 6.67 1.62
C GLY A 103 14.57 6.01 2.29
N TRP A 104 14.26 6.41 3.53
CA TRP A 104 13.05 5.96 4.22
C TRP A 104 11.78 6.52 3.57
N PHE A 105 11.79 7.80 3.17
CA PHE A 105 10.65 8.42 2.48
C PHE A 105 10.31 7.70 1.18
N PHE A 106 11.30 7.33 0.36
CA PHE A 106 11.06 6.59 -0.88
C PHE A 106 10.33 5.27 -0.66
N LYS A 107 10.56 4.58 0.48
CA LYS A 107 9.82 3.36 0.82
C LYS A 107 8.34 3.66 1.05
N ILE A 108 8.01 4.73 1.77
CA ILE A 108 6.62 5.09 2.12
C ILE A 108 5.97 6.11 1.17
N GLN A 109 6.64 6.53 0.11
CA GLN A 109 6.17 7.57 -0.80
C GLN A 109 4.83 7.22 -1.46
N SER A 110 4.59 5.95 -1.76
CA SER A 110 3.30 5.50 -2.31
C SER A 110 2.13 5.73 -1.35
N LEU A 111 2.36 5.66 -0.03
CA LEU A 111 1.33 5.95 0.97
C LEU A 111 0.93 7.42 0.94
N PHE A 112 1.92 8.33 0.88
CA PHE A 112 1.63 9.75 0.74
C PHE A 112 0.98 10.08 -0.60
N GLN A 113 1.39 9.43 -1.69
CA GLN A 113 0.74 9.61 -2.99
C GLN A 113 -0.75 9.26 -2.92
N LEU A 114 -1.11 8.15 -2.28
CA LEU A 114 -2.52 7.76 -2.08
C LEU A 114 -3.27 8.82 -1.25
N PHE A 115 -2.68 9.25 -0.13
CA PHE A 115 -3.25 10.28 0.73
C PHE A 115 -3.47 11.60 -0.02
N PHE A 116 -2.45 12.15 -0.68
CA PHE A 116 -2.55 13.44 -1.37
C PHE A 116 -3.48 13.39 -2.58
N ASN A 117 -3.55 12.26 -3.30
CA ASN A 117 -4.52 12.10 -4.39
C ASN A 117 -5.96 12.24 -3.92
N ASP A 118 -6.30 11.72 -2.73
CA ASP A 118 -7.65 11.85 -2.17
C ASP A 118 -7.84 13.21 -1.44
N PHE A 119 -6.83 13.66 -0.70
CA PHE A 119 -6.90 14.87 0.11
C PHE A 119 -6.94 16.15 -0.73
N VAL A 120 -6.11 16.27 -1.77
CA VAL A 120 -6.03 17.47 -2.60
C VAL A 120 -7.37 17.74 -3.30
N VAL A 121 -8.14 16.71 -3.66
CA VAL A 121 -9.47 16.88 -4.24
C VAL A 121 -10.40 17.61 -3.27
N LYS A 122 -10.41 17.22 -1.99
CA LYS A 122 -11.17 17.92 -0.95
C LYS A 122 -10.62 19.33 -0.71
N LEU A 123 -9.29 19.46 -0.69
CA LEU A 123 -8.61 20.73 -0.45
C LEU A 123 -8.93 21.78 -1.53
N LYS A 124 -8.97 21.37 -2.81
CA LYS A 124 -9.36 22.25 -3.93
C LYS A 124 -10.79 22.78 -3.74
N ALA A 125 -11.71 21.96 -3.24
CA ALA A 125 -13.08 22.39 -2.95
C ALA A 125 -13.13 23.32 -1.72
N SER A 126 -12.37 23.00 -0.67
CA SER A 126 -12.24 23.85 0.52
C SER A 126 -11.69 25.25 0.20
N ILE A 127 -10.63 25.33 -0.61
CA ILE A 127 -10.06 26.62 -1.07
C ILE A 127 -11.10 27.48 -1.80
N LEU A 128 -12.05 26.85 -2.49
CA LEU A 128 -13.06 27.55 -3.29
C LEU A 128 -14.27 28.02 -2.45
N MET A 129 -14.67 27.23 -1.44
CA MET A 129 -15.97 27.41 -0.77
C MET A 129 -15.87 27.89 0.68
N GLU A 130 -14.79 27.57 1.38
CA GLU A 130 -14.72 27.69 2.83
C GLU A 130 -13.87 28.86 3.30
N SER A 131 -14.11 29.27 4.54
CA SER A 131 -13.28 30.26 5.20
C SER A 131 -11.87 29.72 5.49
N ARG A 132 -10.93 30.63 5.72
CA ARG A 132 -9.55 30.27 6.09
C ARG A 132 -9.48 29.39 7.34
N GLU A 133 -10.34 29.62 8.33
CA GLU A 133 -10.34 28.86 9.58
C GLU A 133 -10.82 27.42 9.37
N GLU A 134 -11.89 27.22 8.60
CA GLU A 134 -12.40 25.90 8.24
C GLU A 134 -11.40 25.11 7.39
N LEU A 135 -10.78 25.78 6.42
CA LEU A 135 -9.70 25.23 5.61
C LEU A 135 -8.55 24.72 6.49
N LEU A 136 -8.04 25.56 7.39
CA LEU A 136 -6.94 25.20 8.29
C LEU A 136 -7.33 24.07 9.25
N SER A 137 -8.55 24.08 9.78
CA SER A 137 -9.07 23.02 10.66
C SER A 137 -9.09 21.66 9.95
N ARG A 138 -9.60 21.61 8.72
CA ARG A 138 -9.61 20.38 7.92
C ARG A 138 -8.21 19.91 7.55
N MET A 139 -7.34 20.82 7.12
CA MET A 139 -5.95 20.49 6.84
C MET A 139 -5.29 19.86 8.07
N THR A 140 -5.44 20.50 9.22
CA THR A 140 -4.89 20.02 10.49
C THR A 140 -5.40 18.63 10.84
N SER A 141 -6.71 18.38 10.71
CA SER A 141 -7.32 17.07 11.00
C SER A 141 -6.76 15.96 10.10
N GLU A 142 -6.66 16.19 8.79
CA GLU A 142 -6.16 15.21 7.83
C GLU A 142 -4.64 14.97 8.01
N PHE A 143 -3.87 16.01 8.33
CA PHE A 143 -2.44 15.86 8.64
C PHE A 143 -2.17 15.11 9.95
N ILE A 144 -2.96 15.35 11.00
CA ILE A 144 -2.85 14.59 12.25
C ILE A 144 -3.07 13.10 11.98
N GLN A 145 -4.06 12.76 11.14
CA GLN A 145 -4.31 11.36 10.78
C GLN A 145 -3.14 10.73 10.03
N ILE A 146 -2.61 11.37 8.98
CA ILE A 146 -1.52 10.77 8.21
C ILE A 146 -0.21 10.72 9.01
N LEU A 147 0.09 11.74 9.83
CA LEU A 147 1.27 11.74 10.70
C LEU A 147 1.18 10.64 11.76
N ARG A 148 -0.02 10.35 12.27
CA ARG A 148 -0.25 9.20 13.14
C ARG A 148 0.05 7.88 12.44
N VAL A 149 -0.40 7.70 11.18
CA VAL A 149 -0.07 6.50 10.38
C VAL A 149 1.45 6.35 10.25
N VAL A 150 2.14 7.44 9.92
CA VAL A 150 3.60 7.45 9.73
C VAL A 150 4.33 7.09 11.03
N SER A 151 3.90 7.65 12.16
CA SER A 151 4.45 7.33 13.49
C SER A 151 4.31 5.84 13.84
N GLU A 152 3.16 5.24 13.52
CA GLU A 152 2.98 3.80 13.72
C GLU A 152 3.86 2.95 12.80
N LEU A 153 4.04 3.36 11.54
CA LEU A 153 4.88 2.63 10.59
C LEU A 153 6.37 2.69 10.94
N GLU A 154 6.82 3.80 11.53
CA GLU A 154 8.21 3.92 12.00
C GLU A 154 8.54 2.88 13.08
N ARG A 155 7.57 2.53 13.93
CA ARG A 155 7.79 1.61 15.06
C ARG A 155 7.36 0.18 14.78
N TYR A 156 6.25 0.00 14.06
CA TYR A 156 5.55 -1.28 13.97
C TYR A 156 5.36 -1.78 12.54
N SER A 157 6.01 -1.16 11.56
CA SER A 157 6.00 -1.71 10.20
C SER A 157 6.67 -3.08 10.16
N LEU A 158 6.27 -3.92 9.20
CA LEU A 158 6.90 -5.22 8.98
C LEU A 158 8.39 -5.12 8.63
N GLU A 159 8.81 -3.99 8.07
CA GLU A 159 10.22 -3.69 7.78
C GLU A 159 11.01 -3.37 9.07
N ALA A 160 10.36 -2.78 10.08
CA ALA A 160 11.00 -2.36 11.33
C ALA A 160 11.10 -3.49 12.37
N VAL A 161 10.28 -4.55 12.26
CA VAL A 161 10.22 -5.63 13.26
C VAL A 161 10.91 -6.90 12.76
N PRO A 162 11.55 -7.67 13.66
CA PRO A 162 12.14 -8.95 13.31
C PRO A 162 11.05 -9.93 12.86
N PHE A 163 11.38 -10.71 11.83
CA PHE A 163 10.39 -11.51 11.13
C PHE A 163 10.92 -12.92 10.85
N ASN A 164 10.27 -13.93 11.43
CA ASN A 164 10.63 -15.34 11.28
C ASN A 164 9.38 -16.17 10.93
N ILE A 165 9.57 -17.18 10.08
CA ILE A 165 8.52 -18.12 9.67
C ILE A 165 8.02 -18.97 10.83
N SER A 166 8.85 -19.20 11.86
CA SER A 166 8.47 -19.87 13.11
C SER A 166 7.25 -19.24 13.79
N ASP A 167 7.08 -17.92 13.65
CA ASP A 167 6.02 -17.17 14.32
C ASP A 167 4.70 -17.17 13.55
N THR A 168 4.56 -18.04 12.55
CA THR A 168 3.46 -18.01 11.57
C THR A 168 2.71 -19.33 11.52
N HIS A 169 1.56 -19.36 10.85
CA HIS A 169 0.88 -20.62 10.56
C HIS A 169 1.66 -21.49 9.56
N PHE A 170 2.66 -20.96 8.85
CA PHE A 170 3.52 -21.78 7.98
C PHE A 170 4.53 -22.62 8.74
N ALA A 171 4.70 -22.43 10.06
CA ALA A 171 5.48 -23.33 10.90
C ALA A 171 4.66 -24.55 11.37
N GLU A 172 3.33 -24.52 11.22
CA GLU A 172 2.46 -25.56 11.74
C GLU A 172 2.51 -26.85 10.89
N VAL A 173 2.00 -27.93 11.47
CA VAL A 173 1.84 -29.23 10.83
C VAL A 173 0.50 -29.28 10.11
N LYS A 174 0.44 -29.92 8.94
CA LYS A 174 -0.80 -30.12 8.16
C LYS A 174 -1.50 -28.82 7.80
N VAL A 175 -0.74 -27.84 7.35
CA VAL A 175 -1.23 -26.51 6.95
C VAL A 175 -2.30 -26.62 5.86
N GLN A 176 -2.24 -27.65 5.01
CA GLN A 176 -3.24 -27.90 3.96
C GLN A 176 -4.66 -28.19 4.52
N GLU A 177 -4.77 -28.73 5.74
CA GLU A 177 -6.07 -29.00 6.38
C GLU A 177 -6.74 -27.70 6.87
N ASN A 178 -5.96 -26.60 6.97
CA ASN A 178 -6.44 -25.30 7.42
C ASN A 178 -7.14 -24.53 6.29
N LYS A 179 -8.41 -24.87 6.04
CA LYS A 179 -9.26 -24.17 5.05
C LYS A 179 -9.39 -22.67 5.33
N PHE A 180 -9.38 -22.26 6.60
CA PHE A 180 -9.44 -20.84 6.96
C PHE A 180 -8.19 -20.10 6.47
N LEU A 181 -7.00 -20.64 6.69
CA LEU A 181 -5.76 -20.04 6.19
C LEU A 181 -5.73 -19.97 4.65
N CYS A 182 -6.19 -21.02 3.97
CA CYS A 182 -6.32 -21.00 2.51
C CYS A 182 -7.20 -19.84 2.03
N ARG A 183 -8.36 -19.61 2.68
CA ARG A 183 -9.23 -18.45 2.40
C ARG A 183 -8.53 -17.11 2.68
N CYS A 184 -7.83 -17.01 3.80
CA CYS A 184 -7.10 -15.79 4.19
C CYS A 184 -6.08 -15.40 3.12
N ILE A 185 -5.20 -16.33 2.73
CA ILE A 185 -4.15 -16.08 1.73
C ILE A 185 -4.77 -15.78 0.37
N THR A 186 -5.77 -16.56 -0.06
CA THR A 186 -6.43 -16.37 -1.35
C THR A 186 -7.05 -14.97 -1.45
N THR A 187 -7.76 -14.56 -0.40
CA THR A 187 -8.45 -13.26 -0.39
C THR A 187 -7.45 -12.11 -0.26
N HIS A 188 -6.42 -12.26 0.58
CA HIS A 188 -5.32 -11.30 0.71
C HIS A 188 -4.67 -11.00 -0.65
N LEU A 189 -4.34 -12.03 -1.43
CA LEU A 189 -3.74 -11.87 -2.75
C LEU A 189 -4.69 -11.19 -3.74
N ARG A 190 -5.99 -11.55 -3.76
CA ARG A 190 -7.01 -10.90 -4.62
C ARG A 190 -7.20 -9.42 -4.28
N CYS A 191 -6.97 -9.07 -3.02
CA CYS A 191 -7.06 -7.71 -2.52
C CYS A 191 -5.74 -6.93 -2.60
N GLN A 192 -4.74 -7.37 -3.40
CA GLN A 192 -3.41 -6.70 -3.48
C GLN A 192 -2.75 -6.48 -2.10
N GLY A 193 -3.07 -7.36 -1.16
CA GLY A 193 -2.62 -7.29 0.21
C GLY A 193 -3.40 -6.33 1.11
N TYR A 194 -4.34 -5.52 0.61
CA TYR A 194 -5.21 -4.65 1.42
C TYR A 194 -6.08 -5.48 2.35
N THR A 195 -5.58 -5.73 3.56
CA THR A 195 -6.10 -6.71 4.50
C THR A 195 -6.08 -6.17 5.92
N ILE A 196 -7.22 -6.34 6.58
CA ILE A 196 -7.45 -5.90 7.95
C ILE A 196 -7.71 -7.14 8.79
N VAL A 197 -6.81 -7.44 9.71
CA VAL A 197 -6.92 -8.59 10.60
C VAL A 197 -7.50 -8.13 11.93
N VAL A 198 -8.69 -8.61 12.27
CA VAL A 198 -9.40 -8.24 13.50
C VAL A 198 -9.50 -9.42 14.45
N GLY A 199 -9.52 -9.13 15.75
CA GLY A 199 -9.71 -10.11 16.81
C GLY A 199 -9.57 -9.51 18.21
N LYS A 200 -9.68 -10.35 19.23
CA LYS A 200 -9.55 -9.97 20.65
C LYS A 200 -8.12 -10.10 21.18
N SER A 201 -7.30 -10.94 20.54
CA SER A 201 -5.93 -11.25 20.97
C SER A 201 -4.90 -10.70 20.00
N THR A 202 -4.01 -9.83 20.49
CA THR A 202 -2.89 -9.30 19.70
C THR A 202 -1.97 -10.42 19.19
N LYS A 203 -1.80 -11.50 19.96
CA LYS A 203 -0.99 -12.66 19.56
C LYS A 203 -1.55 -13.36 18.33
N LEU A 204 -2.87 -13.63 18.30
CA LEU A 204 -3.51 -14.28 17.16
C LEU A 204 -3.52 -13.38 15.93
N ILE A 205 -3.81 -12.08 16.12
CA ILE A 205 -3.77 -11.08 15.05
C ILE A 205 -2.35 -11.01 14.45
N ASN A 206 -1.33 -10.85 15.28
CA ASN A 206 0.06 -10.75 14.82
C ASN A 206 0.55 -12.03 14.16
N LYS A 207 0.15 -13.22 14.65
CA LYS A 207 0.46 -14.50 13.99
C LYS A 207 -0.12 -14.55 12.58
N MET A 208 -1.37 -14.11 12.39
CA MET A 208 -1.99 -14.04 11.06
C MET A 208 -1.33 -12.98 10.17
N ILE A 209 -1.06 -11.77 10.68
CA ILE A 209 -0.33 -10.73 9.94
C ILE A 209 1.04 -11.23 9.49
N LYS A 210 1.81 -11.84 10.39
CA LYS A 210 3.10 -12.42 10.04
C LYS A 210 2.97 -13.55 9.02
N THR A 211 1.90 -14.34 9.09
CA THR A 211 1.65 -15.36 8.06
C THR A 211 1.39 -14.73 6.68
N LEU A 212 0.51 -13.72 6.63
CA LEU A 212 0.16 -13.04 5.37
C LEU A 212 1.32 -12.23 4.80
N ALA A 213 2.17 -11.68 5.64
CA ALA A 213 3.36 -10.95 5.23
C ALA A 213 4.35 -11.79 4.39
N PHE A 214 4.40 -13.11 4.58
CA PHE A 214 5.19 -14.01 3.72
C PHE A 214 4.61 -14.16 2.30
N VAL A 215 3.32 -13.88 2.13
CA VAL A 215 2.63 -13.83 0.82
C VAL A 215 2.33 -12.38 0.38
N THR A 216 2.96 -11.40 1.03
CA THR A 216 2.99 -9.99 0.62
C THR A 216 4.37 -9.66 0.04
N TYR A 217 4.40 -8.96 -1.11
CA TYR A 217 5.67 -8.50 -1.68
C TYR A 217 6.39 -7.51 -0.74
N ARG A 218 7.72 -7.63 -0.64
CA ARG A 218 8.53 -6.91 0.38
C ARG A 218 8.52 -5.40 0.24
N ASP A 219 8.38 -4.88 -0.97
CA ASP A 219 8.21 -3.44 -1.24
C ASP A 219 7.00 -2.84 -0.50
N ARG A 220 6.00 -3.66 -0.14
CA ARG A 220 4.78 -3.25 0.55
C ARG A 220 4.88 -3.36 2.08
N TRP A 221 5.98 -3.90 2.62
CA TRP A 221 6.14 -4.12 4.06
C TRP A 221 6.20 -2.80 4.84
N CYS A 222 6.73 -1.76 4.23
CA CYS A 222 6.76 -0.40 4.79
C CYS A 222 5.38 0.23 4.99
N MET A 223 4.34 -0.30 4.32
CA MET A 223 2.94 0.13 4.46
C MET A 223 2.08 -0.91 5.19
N SER A 224 2.74 -1.82 5.91
CA SER A 224 2.10 -2.93 6.62
C SER A 224 2.57 -2.95 8.05
N LYS A 225 1.67 -3.13 9.02
CA LYS A 225 1.99 -3.06 10.45
C LYS A 225 1.53 -4.27 11.25
N VAL A 226 2.31 -4.61 12.27
CA VAL A 226 1.89 -5.49 13.38
C VAL A 226 1.31 -4.66 14.51
N LEU A 227 0.61 -5.31 15.44
CA LEU A 227 0.16 -4.67 16.67
C LEU A 227 1.27 -4.67 17.74
N PRO A 228 1.37 -3.62 18.58
CA PRO A 228 2.30 -3.59 19.71
C PRO A 228 2.02 -4.75 20.69
N THR A 229 3.04 -5.58 20.95
CA THR A 229 3.00 -6.73 21.86
C THR A 229 3.39 -6.37 23.29
N ASP A 230 4.43 -5.55 23.42
CA ASP A 230 5.04 -5.17 24.68
C ASP A 230 4.55 -3.77 25.05
N VAL A 231 3.85 -3.67 26.17
CA VAL A 231 3.49 -2.39 26.75
C VAL A 231 3.88 -2.49 28.21
N ASP A 232 4.91 -1.73 28.59
CA ASP A 232 5.14 -1.39 29.99
C ASP A 232 3.92 -0.62 30.49
N ASP A 233 3.43 -0.96 31.68
CA ASP A 233 2.11 -0.62 32.24
C ASP A 233 1.77 0.88 32.30
N GLU A 234 2.69 1.80 32.01
CA GLU A 234 2.49 3.26 32.13
C GLU A 234 1.84 3.94 30.90
N SER A 235 1.65 3.24 29.76
CA SER A 235 1.12 3.83 28.50
C SER A 235 -0.15 3.14 27.96
N GLU A 236 -1.05 2.72 28.86
CA GLU A 236 -2.30 2.02 28.47
C GLU A 236 -3.16 2.82 27.48
N THR A 237 -3.25 4.14 27.59
CA THR A 237 -4.14 4.95 26.74
C THR A 237 -3.63 5.08 25.30
N GLU A 238 -2.33 5.31 25.10
CA GLU A 238 -1.71 5.36 23.76
C GLU A 238 -1.66 3.98 23.10
N SER A 239 -1.42 2.93 23.89
CA SER A 239 -1.39 1.56 23.39
C SER A 239 -2.76 1.05 22.97
N VAL A 240 -3.83 1.39 23.70
CA VAL A 240 -5.22 1.07 23.30
C VAL A 240 -5.58 1.82 22.01
N SER A 241 -5.23 3.10 21.92
CA SER A 241 -5.47 3.92 20.73
C SER A 241 -4.78 3.30 19.50
N SER A 242 -3.53 2.88 19.62
CA SER A 242 -2.75 2.26 18.52
C SER A 242 -3.29 0.89 18.11
N ARG A 243 -3.78 0.10 19.09
CA ARG A 243 -4.35 -1.23 18.85
C ARG A 243 -5.70 -1.19 18.12
N GLN A 244 -6.47 -0.11 18.28
CA GLN A 244 -7.76 0.09 17.63
C GLN A 244 -7.66 0.98 16.37
N PHE A 245 -6.46 1.35 15.95
CA PHE A 245 -6.28 2.25 14.83
C PHE A 245 -6.36 1.54 13.47
N TYR A 246 -7.27 2.05 12.63
CA TYR A 246 -7.43 1.65 11.24
C TYR A 246 -7.05 2.81 10.30
N SER A 247 -6.38 2.48 9.19
CA SER A 247 -6.12 3.41 8.10
C SER A 247 -6.38 2.76 6.74
N PRO A 248 -7.14 3.40 5.82
CA PRO A 248 -7.43 2.85 4.50
C PRO A 248 -6.22 2.84 3.55
N TYR A 249 -5.12 3.51 3.93
CA TYR A 249 -3.92 3.61 3.10
C TYR A 249 -2.90 2.50 3.38
N LEU A 250 -3.08 1.73 4.46
CA LEU A 250 -2.22 0.60 4.80
C LEU A 250 -2.60 -0.65 4.01
N VAL A 251 -1.57 -1.42 3.63
CA VAL A 251 -1.71 -2.68 2.91
C VAL A 251 -2.16 -3.74 3.89
N LEU A 252 -1.32 -4.17 4.82
CA LEU A 252 -1.66 -5.19 5.81
C LEU A 252 -1.63 -4.61 7.22
N GLN A 253 -2.72 -4.71 7.96
CA GLN A 253 -2.81 -4.13 9.31
C GLN A 253 -3.63 -4.99 10.28
N GLY A 254 -3.27 -4.92 11.55
CA GLY A 254 -4.04 -5.50 12.65
C GLY A 254 -4.86 -4.46 13.39
N CYS A 255 -6.07 -4.82 13.78
CA CYS A 255 -6.92 -4.02 14.66
C CYS A 255 -7.52 -4.91 15.76
N CYS A 256 -7.17 -4.65 17.02
CA CYS A 256 -7.66 -5.40 18.16
C CYS A 256 -8.93 -4.75 18.72
N LYS A 257 -9.99 -5.55 18.93
CA LYS A 257 -11.27 -5.09 19.50
C LYS A 257 -11.89 -3.87 18.78
N LEU A 258 -11.62 -3.71 17.49
CA LEU A 258 -12.17 -2.63 16.67
C LEU A 258 -13.56 -3.01 16.14
N ASN A 259 -14.50 -2.06 16.16
CA ASN A 259 -15.82 -2.27 15.59
C ASN A 259 -15.76 -2.27 14.06
N MET A 260 -16.42 -3.25 13.44
CA MET A 260 -16.57 -3.34 11.98
C MET A 260 -17.18 -2.07 11.37
N SER A 261 -18.10 -1.39 12.06
CA SER A 261 -18.70 -0.14 11.57
C SER A 261 -17.67 0.98 11.37
N THR A 262 -16.65 1.04 12.23
CA THR A 262 -15.54 2.00 12.14
C THR A 262 -14.67 1.71 10.93
N ILE A 263 -14.41 0.43 10.64
CA ILE A 263 -13.66 0.04 9.43
C ILE A 263 -14.47 0.43 8.18
N LEU A 264 -15.74 0.03 8.15
CA LEU A 264 -16.62 0.26 7.00
C LEU A 264 -16.85 1.73 6.69
N SER A 265 -16.79 2.61 7.70
CA SER A 265 -16.97 4.05 7.53
C SER A 265 -15.78 4.74 6.88
N GLN A 266 -14.68 4.04 6.61
CA GLN A 266 -13.48 4.59 5.98
C GLN A 266 -12.91 3.69 4.87
N ALA A 267 -13.26 2.40 4.84
CA ALA A 267 -12.65 1.43 3.92
C ALA A 267 -12.97 1.65 2.43
N TYR A 268 -13.91 2.52 2.10
CA TYR A 268 -14.13 2.97 0.73
C TYR A 268 -12.99 3.84 0.17
N TYR A 269 -12.11 4.36 1.02
CA TYR A 269 -10.90 5.08 0.60
C TYR A 269 -9.76 4.14 0.18
N CYS A 270 -9.85 2.84 0.47
CA CYS A 270 -8.87 1.87 -0.02
C CYS A 270 -8.76 1.97 -1.56
N ASN A 271 -7.54 2.05 -2.08
CA ASN A 271 -7.31 2.24 -3.51
C ASN A 271 -7.75 1.01 -4.34
N TRP A 272 -7.76 -0.16 -3.71
CA TRP A 272 -8.14 -1.45 -4.26
C TRP A 272 -9.21 -2.10 -3.36
N PRO A 273 -9.99 -3.07 -3.86
CA PRO A 273 -10.76 -3.98 -3.01
C PRO A 273 -9.95 -4.49 -1.81
N PHE A 274 -10.58 -4.52 -0.64
CA PHE A 274 -9.93 -4.90 0.62
C PHE A 274 -10.63 -6.11 1.23
N CYS A 275 -9.96 -6.79 2.18
CA CYS A 275 -10.59 -7.85 2.94
C CYS A 275 -10.42 -7.67 4.45
N VAL A 276 -11.39 -8.19 5.19
CA VAL A 276 -11.39 -8.24 6.65
C VAL A 276 -11.36 -9.70 7.07
N ILE A 277 -10.37 -10.06 7.89
CA ILE A 277 -10.17 -11.40 8.43
C ILE A 277 -10.45 -11.31 9.93
N ASP A 278 -11.49 -12.00 10.38
CA ASP A 278 -11.76 -12.17 11.80
C ASP A 278 -11.13 -13.48 12.28
N VAL A 279 -10.06 -13.38 13.07
CA VAL A 279 -9.33 -14.56 13.57
C VAL A 279 -10.08 -15.30 14.67
N ASP A 280 -11.00 -14.64 15.37
CA ASP A 280 -11.79 -15.25 16.44
C ASP A 280 -12.98 -16.00 15.85
N ALA A 281 -13.72 -15.38 14.92
CA ALA A 281 -14.85 -15.99 14.22
C ALA A 281 -14.43 -16.93 13.08
N LYS A 282 -13.15 -16.87 12.65
CA LYS A 282 -12.61 -17.58 11.48
C LYS A 282 -13.36 -17.28 10.18
N THR A 283 -13.79 -16.03 10.03
CA THR A 283 -14.48 -15.53 8.83
C THR A 283 -13.56 -14.67 7.99
N VAL A 284 -13.77 -14.72 6.68
CA VAL A 284 -13.02 -13.92 5.70
C VAL A 284 -14.03 -13.23 4.80
N CYS A 285 -14.07 -11.90 4.91
CA CYS A 285 -14.95 -11.05 4.15
C CYS A 285 -14.14 -10.23 3.16
N SER A 286 -14.56 -10.20 1.90
CA SER A 286 -13.97 -9.30 0.89
C SER A 286 -14.96 -8.21 0.51
N SER A 287 -14.44 -7.03 0.19
CA SER A 287 -15.22 -5.97 -0.42
C SER A 287 -15.73 -6.40 -1.80
N LEU A 288 -16.49 -5.51 -2.46
CA LEU A 288 -16.99 -5.79 -3.80
C LEU A 288 -15.85 -5.98 -4.82
N PRO A 289 -16.13 -6.66 -5.95
CA PRO A 289 -15.20 -6.72 -7.08
C PRO A 289 -14.73 -5.32 -7.51
N TRP A 290 -13.55 -5.27 -8.15
CA TRP A 290 -12.84 -4.02 -8.48
C TRP A 290 -13.74 -2.94 -9.09
N GLU A 291 -14.54 -3.25 -10.11
CA GLU A 291 -15.40 -2.26 -10.80
C GLU A 291 -16.36 -1.56 -9.83
N LYS A 292 -17.08 -2.34 -9.03
CA LYS A 292 -18.05 -1.84 -8.05
C LYS A 292 -17.36 -1.10 -6.90
N HIS A 293 -16.16 -1.54 -6.52
CA HIS A 293 -15.36 -0.82 -5.53
C HIS A 293 -14.96 0.58 -6.04
N GLN A 294 -14.55 0.69 -7.31
CA GLN A 294 -14.23 1.98 -7.92
C GLN A 294 -15.47 2.88 -8.03
N GLU A 295 -16.63 2.33 -8.40
CA GLU A 295 -17.89 3.08 -8.43
C GLU A 295 -18.24 3.64 -7.04
N ILE A 296 -18.14 2.82 -5.99
CA ILE A 296 -18.37 3.26 -4.61
C ILE A 296 -17.37 4.36 -4.21
N ARG A 297 -16.08 4.17 -4.50
CA ARG A 297 -15.06 5.16 -4.17
C ARG A 297 -15.31 6.51 -4.86
N GLN A 298 -15.78 6.48 -6.12
CA GLN A 298 -16.19 7.70 -6.83
C GLN A 298 -17.44 8.34 -6.22
N GLN A 299 -18.44 7.53 -5.83
CA GLN A 299 -19.63 8.04 -5.15
C GLN A 299 -19.29 8.69 -3.81
N VAL A 300 -18.40 8.08 -3.03
CA VAL A 300 -17.95 8.65 -1.75
C VAL A 300 -17.15 9.94 -1.98
N ARG A 301 -16.22 9.97 -2.93
CA ARG A 301 -15.51 11.23 -3.27
C ARG A 301 -16.49 12.34 -3.64
N ARG A 302 -17.51 12.05 -4.45
CA ARG A 302 -18.56 13.02 -4.80
C ARG A 302 -19.37 13.47 -3.57
N ARG A 303 -19.72 12.53 -2.70
CA ARG A 303 -20.44 12.78 -1.44
C ARG A 303 -19.66 13.73 -0.52
N ASP A 304 -18.35 13.51 -0.38
CA ASP A 304 -17.52 14.33 0.50
C ASP A 304 -17.29 15.73 -0.08
N LEU A 305 -17.19 15.84 -1.40
CA LEU A 305 -17.22 17.14 -2.08
C LEU A 305 -18.58 17.84 -1.88
N GLN A 306 -19.69 17.13 -2.02
CA GLN A 306 -21.02 17.69 -1.78
C GLN A 306 -21.17 18.27 -0.37
N LYS A 307 -20.57 17.65 0.65
CA LYS A 307 -20.58 18.21 2.02
C LYS A 307 -19.86 19.55 2.13
N ILE A 308 -18.84 19.78 1.29
CA ILE A 308 -18.10 21.05 1.25
C ILE A 308 -18.91 22.10 0.46
N PHE A 309 -19.48 21.71 -0.67
CA PHE A 309 -20.26 22.63 -1.52
C PHE A 309 -21.65 22.96 -0.95
N LEU A 310 -22.28 22.00 -0.27
CA LEU A 310 -23.66 22.04 0.21
C LEU A 310 -23.76 21.38 1.60
N PRO A 311 -23.31 22.07 2.67
CA PRO A 311 -23.24 21.51 4.02
C PRO A 311 -24.60 21.03 4.55
N ASP A 312 -25.69 21.70 4.16
CA ASP A 312 -27.05 21.41 4.63
C ASP A 312 -27.79 20.34 3.83
N SER A 313 -27.19 19.81 2.76
CA SER A 313 -27.85 18.81 1.91
C SER A 313 -27.89 17.44 2.59
N PRO A 314 -29.03 16.72 2.54
CA PRO A 314 -29.10 15.35 3.06
C PRO A 314 -28.15 14.45 2.27
N VAL A 315 -27.22 13.83 2.99
CA VAL A 315 -26.19 12.97 2.41
C VAL A 315 -26.64 11.52 2.43
N ALA A 316 -26.77 10.89 1.26
CA ALA A 316 -27.13 9.48 1.17
C ALA A 316 -26.09 8.58 1.86
N SER A 317 -26.56 7.63 2.68
CA SER A 317 -25.70 6.62 3.29
C SER A 317 -25.23 5.62 2.24
N ILE A 318 -23.93 5.54 2.01
CA ILE A 318 -23.32 4.54 1.12
C ILE A 318 -23.02 3.29 1.94
N LYS A 319 -23.62 2.16 1.58
CA LYS A 319 -23.42 0.87 2.26
C LYS A 319 -22.43 0.01 1.49
N ILE A 320 -21.44 -0.53 2.18
CA ILE A 320 -20.55 -1.56 1.64
C ILE A 320 -21.13 -2.91 1.99
N ASN A 321 -21.39 -3.72 0.97
CA ASN A 321 -21.79 -5.12 1.17
C ASN A 321 -20.54 -5.99 1.15
N PHE A 322 -20.32 -6.74 2.23
CA PHE A 322 -19.32 -7.80 2.23
C PHE A 322 -19.89 -9.05 1.57
N LYS A 323 -19.00 -9.78 0.90
CA LYS A 323 -19.24 -11.16 0.53
C LYS A 323 -18.27 -12.03 1.32
N GLU A 324 -18.82 -13.01 2.03
CA GLU A 324 -18.00 -14.08 2.58
C GLU A 324 -17.37 -14.84 1.41
N HIS A 325 -16.11 -15.22 1.59
CA HIS A 325 -15.34 -15.85 0.53
C HIS A 325 -15.47 -17.38 0.60
N ASP A 326 -15.96 -17.98 -0.48
CA ASP A 326 -16.02 -19.43 -0.63
C ASP A 326 -14.67 -19.99 -1.10
N ALA A 327 -14.19 -20.99 -0.34
CA ALA A 327 -12.92 -21.66 -0.52
C ALA A 327 -12.94 -22.67 -1.69
N GLU A 328 -13.25 -22.23 -2.90
CA GLU A 328 -13.13 -23.11 -4.06
C GLU A 328 -11.70 -23.12 -4.61
N ASP A 329 -11.36 -24.21 -5.30
CA ASP A 329 -10.03 -24.55 -5.83
C ASP A 329 -9.31 -23.32 -6.36
N ASN A 330 -8.09 -23.10 -5.85
CA ASN A 330 -7.31 -21.92 -6.15
C ASN A 330 -5.82 -22.24 -6.11
N LEU A 331 -4.97 -21.33 -6.61
CA LEU A 331 -3.51 -21.47 -6.60
C LEU A 331 -2.89 -21.69 -5.21
N VAL A 332 -3.60 -21.33 -4.14
CA VAL A 332 -3.12 -21.43 -2.76
C VAL A 332 -3.26 -22.85 -2.21
N SER A 333 -4.32 -23.58 -2.56
CA SER A 333 -4.54 -24.94 -2.08
C SER A 333 -3.38 -25.90 -2.45
N PRO A 334 -2.92 -25.98 -3.72
CA PRO A 334 -1.73 -26.73 -4.08
C PRO A 334 -0.46 -26.24 -3.38
N PHE A 335 -0.32 -24.93 -3.19
CA PHE A 335 0.81 -24.34 -2.47
C PHE A 335 0.88 -24.83 -1.02
N LEU A 336 -0.23 -24.78 -0.28
CA LEU A 336 -0.28 -25.26 1.11
C LEU A 336 -0.04 -26.78 1.21
N LYS A 337 -0.58 -27.55 0.25
CA LYS A 337 -0.31 -28.99 0.14
C LYS A 337 1.17 -29.28 -0.06
N GLN A 338 1.85 -28.50 -0.91
CA GLN A 338 3.29 -28.66 -1.15
C GLN A 338 4.13 -28.23 0.05
N LEU A 339 3.70 -27.18 0.76
CA LEU A 339 4.37 -26.69 1.96
C LEU A 339 4.48 -27.76 3.05
N ASP A 340 3.46 -28.62 3.19
CA ASP A 340 3.45 -29.72 4.16
C ASP A 340 4.50 -30.82 3.90
N TYR A 341 5.02 -30.95 2.66
CA TYR A 341 6.11 -31.88 2.36
C TYR A 341 7.49 -31.33 2.77
N LEU A 342 7.59 -30.05 3.12
CA LEU A 342 8.85 -29.40 3.47
C LEU A 342 9.11 -29.46 4.98
N PRO A 343 10.39 -29.50 5.41
CA PRO A 343 10.75 -29.48 6.83
C PRO A 343 10.12 -28.29 7.58
N TYR A 344 9.60 -28.57 8.77
CA TYR A 344 9.01 -27.55 9.65
C TYR A 344 10.07 -26.55 10.11
N GLU A 345 9.64 -25.31 10.39
CA GLU A 345 10.48 -24.23 10.96
C GLU A 345 11.81 -23.98 10.20
N SER A 346 11.86 -24.33 8.92
CA SER A 346 13.07 -24.24 8.11
C SER A 346 13.03 -23.06 7.15
N ALA A 347 14.20 -22.46 6.91
CA ALA A 347 14.42 -21.49 5.83
C ALA A 347 13.96 -22.02 4.45
N VAL A 348 13.85 -23.35 4.29
CA VAL A 348 13.30 -23.99 3.09
C VAL A 348 11.84 -23.56 2.84
N ARG A 349 10.99 -23.50 3.88
CA ARG A 349 9.61 -23.01 3.73
C ARG A 349 9.58 -21.54 3.32
N THR A 350 10.49 -20.72 3.84
CA THR A 350 10.64 -19.32 3.40
C THR A 350 11.01 -19.22 1.92
N GLY A 351 12.01 -19.99 1.48
CA GLY A 351 12.42 -20.04 0.06
C GLY A 351 11.28 -20.50 -0.85
N PHE A 352 10.51 -21.50 -0.43
CA PHE A 352 9.37 -22.00 -1.17
C PHE A 352 8.23 -20.98 -1.27
N THR A 353 7.92 -20.24 -0.20
CA THR A 353 6.92 -19.15 -0.28
C THR A 353 7.36 -18.02 -1.20
N LEU A 354 8.66 -17.68 -1.23
CA LEU A 354 9.19 -16.74 -2.21
C LEU A 354 9.06 -17.26 -3.64
N GLN A 355 9.28 -18.55 -3.88
CA GLN A 355 9.06 -19.17 -5.18
C GLN A 355 7.58 -19.10 -5.61
N PHE A 356 6.66 -19.31 -4.67
CA PHE A 356 5.23 -19.15 -4.92
C PHE A 356 4.89 -17.72 -5.38
N LEU A 357 5.39 -16.68 -4.68
CA LEU A 357 5.19 -15.29 -5.10
C LEU A 357 5.80 -15.00 -6.48
N ARG A 358 7.00 -15.52 -6.76
CA ARG A 358 7.64 -15.38 -8.09
C ARG A 358 6.80 -16.03 -9.19
N SER A 359 6.23 -17.20 -8.94
CA SER A 359 5.32 -17.87 -9.88
C SER A 359 4.09 -17.02 -10.18
N LEU A 360 3.50 -16.38 -9.17
CA LEU A 360 2.39 -15.45 -9.38
C LEU A 360 2.79 -14.22 -10.19
N ALA A 361 3.95 -13.62 -9.90
CA ALA A 361 4.48 -12.49 -10.66
C ALA A 361 4.73 -12.84 -12.13
N LEU A 362 5.28 -14.03 -12.42
CA LEU A 362 5.49 -14.50 -13.80
C LEU A 362 4.16 -14.69 -14.55
N ARG A 363 3.13 -15.22 -13.89
CA ARG A 363 1.77 -15.32 -14.48
C ARG A 363 1.17 -13.95 -14.76
N ALA A 364 1.38 -12.99 -13.86
CA ALA A 364 0.93 -11.61 -14.03
C ALA A 364 1.63 -10.92 -15.20
N LEU A 365 2.95 -11.09 -15.32
CA LEU A 365 3.72 -10.59 -16.46
C LEU A 365 3.28 -11.24 -17.78
N ALA A 366 3.04 -12.55 -17.80
CA ALA A 366 2.53 -13.23 -18.99
C ALA A 366 1.15 -12.71 -19.41
N MET A 367 0.28 -12.39 -18.43
CA MET A 367 -1.00 -11.74 -18.69
C MET A 367 -0.83 -10.35 -19.32
N ASP A 368 0.11 -9.55 -18.82
CA ASP A 368 0.39 -8.23 -19.35
C ASP A 368 0.92 -8.27 -20.78
N ILE A 369 1.94 -9.09 -21.04
CA ILE A 369 2.53 -9.28 -22.37
C ILE A 369 1.50 -9.81 -23.37
N TYR A 370 0.65 -10.77 -22.97
CA TYR A 370 -0.42 -11.28 -23.83
C TYR A 370 -1.38 -10.14 -24.21
N ALA A 371 -1.84 -9.35 -23.22
CA ALA A 371 -2.74 -8.23 -23.46
C ALA A 371 -2.11 -7.16 -24.36
N GLU A 372 -0.83 -6.85 -24.19
CA GLU A 372 -0.08 -5.92 -25.04
C GLU A 372 0.02 -6.41 -26.48
N SER A 373 0.30 -7.70 -26.67
CA SER A 373 0.43 -8.32 -28.00
C SER A 373 -0.88 -8.31 -28.79
N GLU A 374 -2.02 -8.59 -28.13
CA GLU A 374 -3.33 -8.60 -28.79
C GLU A 374 -3.82 -7.17 -29.07
N SER A 375 -3.49 -6.20 -28.21
CA SER A 375 -4.00 -4.83 -28.31
C SER A 375 -3.13 -3.87 -29.12
N ASN A 376 -2.15 -4.38 -29.88
CA ASN A 376 -1.20 -3.55 -30.63
C ASN A 376 -0.52 -2.51 -29.72
N ALA A 377 0.08 -2.98 -28.62
CA ALA A 377 0.68 -2.17 -27.57
C ALA A 377 -0.31 -1.21 -26.86
N GLY A 378 -1.53 -1.68 -26.59
CA GLY A 378 -2.54 -0.94 -25.84
C GLY A 378 -3.41 0.02 -26.67
N LYS A 379 -3.23 0.07 -28.00
CA LYS A 379 -3.99 0.96 -28.89
C LYS A 379 -5.38 0.45 -29.22
N GLU A 380 -5.56 -0.87 -29.28
CA GLU A 380 -6.81 -1.50 -29.72
C GLU A 380 -7.29 -2.48 -28.65
N ARG A 381 -8.02 -1.99 -27.65
CA ARG A 381 -8.53 -2.83 -26.56
C ARG A 381 -9.54 -3.87 -27.05
N SER A 382 -10.34 -3.54 -28.06
CA SER A 382 -11.44 -4.36 -28.58
C SER A 382 -11.00 -5.73 -29.12
N SER A 383 -9.71 -5.90 -29.44
CA SER A 383 -9.16 -7.17 -29.89
C SER A 383 -8.97 -8.19 -28.76
N ILE A 384 -8.91 -7.75 -27.50
CA ILE A 384 -8.63 -8.64 -26.37
C ILE A 384 -9.87 -9.47 -26.02
N CYS A 385 -9.82 -10.76 -26.34
CA CYS A 385 -10.80 -11.72 -25.84
C CYS A 385 -10.37 -12.31 -24.49
N ILE A 386 -11.02 -11.88 -23.40
CA ILE A 386 -10.74 -12.36 -22.02
C ILE A 386 -10.85 -13.88 -21.91
N LYS A 387 -11.78 -14.52 -22.63
CA LYS A 387 -11.94 -15.98 -22.63
C LYS A 387 -10.72 -16.69 -23.23
N THR A 388 -10.19 -16.15 -24.33
CA THR A 388 -8.99 -16.68 -25.00
C THR A 388 -7.76 -16.48 -24.12
N LEU A 389 -7.58 -15.28 -23.55
CA LEU A 389 -6.50 -14.97 -22.61
C LEU A 389 -6.50 -15.94 -21.42
N ARG A 390 -7.66 -16.13 -20.78
CA ARG A 390 -7.79 -17.07 -19.65
C ARG A 390 -7.44 -18.49 -20.03
N LYS A 391 -7.82 -18.94 -21.23
CA LYS A 391 -7.49 -20.29 -21.71
C LYS A 391 -6.00 -20.42 -22.03
N ALA A 392 -5.40 -19.41 -22.67
CA ALA A 392 -3.99 -19.42 -23.05
C ALA A 392 -3.04 -19.45 -21.83
N LEU A 393 -3.44 -18.84 -20.72
CA LEU A 393 -2.65 -18.73 -19.50
C LEU A 393 -3.04 -19.73 -18.40
N ASP A 394 -3.92 -20.69 -18.71
CA ASP A 394 -4.46 -21.65 -17.74
C ASP A 394 -5.11 -20.99 -16.50
N LEU A 395 -5.84 -19.89 -16.73
CA LEU A 395 -6.60 -19.13 -15.72
C LEU A 395 -8.11 -19.33 -15.91
N THR A 396 -8.50 -20.57 -16.12
CA THR A 396 -9.90 -20.97 -16.34
C THR A 396 -10.74 -20.78 -15.08
N VAL A 397 -10.15 -21.02 -13.91
CA VAL A 397 -10.76 -20.75 -12.61
C VAL A 397 -10.84 -19.25 -12.36
N THR A 398 -12.04 -18.73 -12.07
CA THR A 398 -12.27 -17.29 -11.86
C THR A 398 -11.47 -16.75 -10.68
N GLY A 399 -11.30 -17.56 -9.64
CA GLY A 399 -10.49 -17.19 -8.50
C GLY A 399 -9.04 -16.89 -8.83
N ASP A 400 -8.43 -17.76 -9.64
CA ASP A 400 -7.02 -17.66 -10.03
C ASP A 400 -6.81 -16.50 -11.00
N TYR A 401 -7.73 -16.33 -11.96
CA TYR A 401 -7.74 -15.17 -12.84
C TYR A 401 -7.75 -13.86 -12.05
N LEU A 402 -8.62 -13.72 -11.04
CA LEU A 402 -8.72 -12.50 -10.23
C LEU A 402 -7.47 -12.28 -9.38
N THR A 403 -6.86 -13.34 -8.85
CA THR A 403 -5.58 -13.25 -8.12
C THR A 403 -4.46 -12.75 -9.02
N VAL A 404 -4.32 -13.34 -10.22
CA VAL A 404 -3.28 -12.92 -11.17
C VAL A 404 -3.54 -11.51 -11.69
N LEU A 405 -4.79 -11.14 -11.96
CA LEU A 405 -5.18 -9.79 -12.37
C LEU A 405 -4.83 -8.75 -11.30
N ALA A 406 -5.09 -9.04 -10.03
CA ALA A 406 -4.74 -8.16 -8.92
C ALA A 406 -3.22 -7.90 -8.88
N ILE A 407 -2.41 -8.94 -9.07
CA ILE A 407 -0.94 -8.82 -9.08
C ILE A 407 -0.47 -8.08 -10.34
N ALA A 408 -1.08 -8.33 -11.50
CA ALA A 408 -0.75 -7.64 -12.74
C ALA A 408 -1.05 -6.13 -12.63
N ASP A 409 -2.18 -5.73 -12.04
CA ASP A 409 -2.47 -4.32 -11.80
C ASP A 409 -1.55 -3.68 -10.74
N GLN A 410 -1.09 -4.46 -9.76
CA GLN A 410 -0.06 -3.97 -8.83
C GLN A 410 1.26 -3.66 -9.55
N MET A 411 1.64 -4.46 -10.55
CA MET A 411 2.85 -4.25 -11.35
C MET A 411 2.68 -3.13 -12.39
N ARG A 412 1.51 -3.05 -13.02
CA ARG A 412 1.14 -2.01 -13.98
C ARG A 412 -0.18 -1.35 -13.55
N PRO A 413 -0.13 -0.20 -12.86
CA PRO A 413 -1.32 0.50 -12.41
C PRO A 413 -2.28 0.76 -13.57
N THR A 414 -3.59 0.64 -13.31
CA THR A 414 -4.70 0.78 -14.28
C THR A 414 -4.88 -0.39 -15.26
N PHE A 415 -4.11 -1.47 -15.12
CA PHE A 415 -4.28 -2.65 -15.95
C PHE A 415 -5.65 -3.32 -15.78
N ALA A 416 -6.17 -3.40 -14.56
CA ALA A 416 -7.49 -3.96 -14.33
C ALA A 416 -8.59 -3.09 -14.96
N GLU A 417 -8.42 -1.77 -14.98
CA GLU A 417 -9.31 -0.87 -15.71
C GLU A 417 -9.27 -1.13 -17.22
N PHE A 418 -8.06 -1.27 -17.76
CA PHE A 418 -7.79 -1.59 -19.16
C PHE A 418 -8.32 -2.97 -19.58
N LEU A 419 -8.43 -3.95 -18.68
CA LEU A 419 -9.00 -5.25 -19.01
C LEU A 419 -10.50 -5.34 -18.76
N LEU A 420 -11.01 -4.75 -17.67
CA LEU A 420 -12.39 -4.99 -17.22
C LEU A 420 -13.45 -4.00 -17.77
N LYS A 421 -13.18 -2.69 -17.84
CA LYS A 421 -14.13 -1.71 -18.40
C LYS A 421 -14.47 -1.94 -19.89
N GLN A 422 -15.54 -2.63 -20.22
CA GLN A 422 -16.03 -2.67 -21.61
C GLN A 422 -16.30 -1.24 -22.12
N GLU A 423 -15.77 -0.88 -23.31
CA GLU A 423 -16.24 0.30 -24.03
C GLU A 423 -17.75 0.12 -24.26
N LYS A 424 -18.53 1.06 -23.74
CA LYS A 424 -19.98 1.12 -23.98
C LYS A 424 -20.27 1.79 -25.30
#